data_AF-A0A9N9K6Z1-F1
#
_entry.id   AF-A0A9N9K6Z1-F1
#
_cell.length_a   1.000
_cell.length_b   1.000
_cell.length_c   1.000
_cell.angle_alpha   90.00
_cell.angle_beta   90.00
_cell.angle_gamma   90.00
#
_symmetry.space_group_name_H-M   'P 1'
#
loop_
_entity.id
_entity.type
_entity.pdbx_description
1 polymer ?
#
loop_
_entity_poly.entity_id
_entity_poly.type
_entity_poly.pdbx_seq_one_letter_code
_entity_poly.pdbx_strand_id
1 'polypeptide(L)'
;YNYNSSLSLCKPAYLKLCGINDYLLSTLQNHLQSNGLTERVHGNTGRPSKTESRVFLDFNITFPIKQFLVQYGAIHGFPSPLRHQDDSGVFIYLPTGQTYVSVYNEYKKSFYLTHDQSEKVVSYFTFRRLWHEMIPNLRFQPHASDLCE
;
A
#
# COMPACT_ATOMS: atom_id res chain seq x y z
N TYR A 1 35.06 21.83 15.89
CA TYR A 1 34.91 20.92 14.73
C TYR A 1 35.80 21.43 13.62
N ASN A 2 36.52 20.57 12.91
CA ASN A 2 37.41 21.01 11.84
C ASN A 2 36.82 20.58 10.50
N TYR A 3 36.58 21.53 9.61
CA TYR A 3 36.14 21.22 8.24
C TYR A 3 37.31 20.71 7.40
N ASN A 4 38.49 21.29 7.61
CA ASN A 4 39.78 20.85 7.09
C ASN A 4 40.88 21.16 8.11
N SER A 5 42.15 20.95 7.76
CA SER A 5 43.30 21.20 8.65
C SER A 5 43.48 22.67 9.05
N SER A 6 42.84 23.61 8.36
CA SER A 6 43.05 25.05 8.53
C SER A 6 41.83 25.79 9.10
N LEU A 7 40.64 25.19 9.05
CA LEU A 7 39.38 25.84 9.39
C LEU A 7 38.65 25.13 10.53
N SER A 8 38.76 25.71 11.72
CA SER A 8 37.97 25.32 12.89
C SER A 8 36.65 26.09 12.93
N LEU A 9 35.57 25.35 13.18
CA LEU A 9 34.19 25.83 13.20
C LEU A 9 33.48 25.40 14.49
N CYS A 10 32.44 26.16 14.84
CA CYS A 10 31.45 25.73 15.80
C CYS A 10 30.60 24.57 15.22
N LYS A 11 29.98 23.78 16.10
CA LYS A 11 29.18 22.60 15.70
C LYS A 11 28.07 22.94 14.71
N PRO A 12 27.22 23.97 14.93
CA PRO A 12 26.12 24.26 14.02
C PRO A 12 26.60 24.65 12.60
N ALA A 13 27.68 25.44 12.50
CA ALA A 13 28.25 25.83 11.22
C ALA A 13 28.83 24.63 10.46
N TYR A 14 29.53 23.74 11.17
CA TYR A 14 30.08 22.50 10.59
C TYR A 14 28.97 21.60 10.04
N LEU A 15 27.92 21.34 10.84
CA LEU A 15 26.77 20.52 10.42
C LEU A 15 26.09 21.08 9.17
N LYS A 16 25.86 22.40 9.15
CA LYS A 16 25.25 23.09 8.01
C LYS A 16 26.10 23.00 6.74
N LEU A 17 27.41 23.17 6.85
CA LEU A 17 28.34 23.06 5.72
C LEU A 17 28.43 21.62 5.18
N CYS A 18 28.40 20.62 6.06
CA CYS A 18 28.43 19.22 5.67
C CYS A 18 27.05 18.68 5.21
N GLY A 19 25.98 19.45 5.35
CA GLY A 19 24.63 19.02 4.99
C GLY A 19 24.11 17.86 5.85
N ILE A 20 24.59 17.74 7.10
CA ILE A 20 24.21 16.65 8.02
C ILE A 20 23.58 17.21 9.29
N ASN A 21 22.75 16.40 9.95
CA ASN A 21 22.19 16.73 11.25
C ASN A 21 22.99 16.11 12.40
N ASP A 22 22.69 16.52 13.63
CA ASP A 22 23.32 16.00 14.85
C ASP A 22 23.22 14.48 14.96
N TYR A 23 22.04 13.92 14.66
CA TYR A 23 21.80 12.48 14.71
C TYR A 23 22.74 11.70 13.79
N LEU A 24 22.88 12.15 12.54
CA LEU A 24 23.75 11.51 11.55
C LEU A 24 25.21 11.61 11.98
N LEU A 25 25.65 12.78 12.47
CA LEU A 25 27.01 12.97 13.00
C LEU A 25 27.29 12.01 14.17
N SER A 26 26.42 11.95 15.18
CA SER A 26 26.57 11.03 16.31
C SER A 26 26.59 9.57 15.86
N THR A 27 25.74 9.21 14.91
CA THR A 27 25.69 7.83 14.38
C THR A 27 26.98 7.47 13.63
N LEU A 28 27.57 8.40 12.88
CA LEU A 28 28.85 8.20 12.19
C LEU A 28 30.01 8.09 13.18
N GLN A 29 30.03 8.93 14.22
CA GLN A 29 31.04 8.85 15.28
C GLN A 29 30.97 7.52 16.04
N ASN A 30 29.76 7.08 16.39
CA ASN A 30 29.55 5.80 17.07
C ASN A 30 30.00 4.62 16.19
N HIS A 31 29.64 4.61 14.89
CA HIS A 31 30.06 3.56 13.96
C HIS A 31 31.58 3.54 13.79
N LEU A 32 32.22 4.71 13.67
CA LEU A 32 33.67 4.80 13.58
C LEU A 32 34.35 4.24 14.83
N GLN A 33 33.79 4.52 16.02
CA GLN A 33 34.32 4.00 17.29
C GLN A 33 34.12 2.49 17.44
N SER A 34 32.96 1.95 17.04
CA SER A 34 32.64 0.53 17.22
C SER A 34 33.21 -0.37 16.12
N ASN A 35 33.25 0.11 14.89
CA ASN A 35 33.51 -0.69 13.68
C ASN A 35 34.67 -0.17 12.81
N GLY A 36 35.27 0.98 13.16
CA GLY A 36 36.33 1.59 12.38
C GLY A 36 35.87 2.15 11.03
N LEU A 37 36.81 2.25 10.08
CA LEU A 37 36.57 2.69 8.71
C LEU A 37 36.05 1.54 7.85
N THR A 38 34.90 1.01 8.22
CA THR A 38 34.18 -0.05 7.48
C THR A 38 32.87 0.48 6.94
N GLU A 39 32.40 -0.09 5.83
CA GLU A 39 31.11 0.27 5.25
C GLU A 39 29.97 0.00 6.24
N ARG A 40 29.01 0.93 6.29
CA ARG A 40 27.81 0.77 7.11
C ARG A 40 26.85 -0.18 6.40
N VAL A 41 26.69 -1.37 6.96
CA VAL A 41 25.66 -2.31 6.50
C VAL A 41 24.32 -1.93 7.12
N HIS A 42 23.33 -1.58 6.29
CA HIS A 42 21.97 -1.33 6.75
C HIS A 42 21.36 -2.63 7.29
N GLY A 43 20.56 -2.56 8.37
CA GLY A 43 19.90 -3.73 8.98
C GLY A 43 18.85 -4.45 8.11
N ASN A 44 18.79 -4.16 6.80
CA ASN A 44 18.00 -4.94 5.84
C ASN A 44 18.79 -6.12 5.25
N THR A 45 19.96 -6.42 5.79
CA THR A 45 20.75 -7.59 5.40
C THR A 45 19.91 -8.86 5.46
N GLY A 46 19.83 -9.59 4.35
CA GLY A 46 19.06 -10.83 4.23
C GLY A 46 17.57 -10.67 3.97
N ARG A 47 17.04 -9.44 3.88
CA ARG A 47 15.67 -9.19 3.42
C ARG A 47 15.70 -8.70 1.98
N PRO A 48 15.00 -9.37 1.03
CA PRO A 48 14.91 -8.88 -0.34
C PRO A 48 14.34 -7.47 -0.35
N SER A 49 14.76 -6.66 -1.31
CA SER A 49 14.22 -5.31 -1.44
C SER A 49 12.70 -5.37 -1.62
N LYS A 50 11.96 -4.36 -1.15
CA LYS A 50 10.50 -4.25 -1.36
C LYS A 50 10.10 -4.31 -2.85
N THR A 51 11.05 -4.10 -3.76
CA THR A 51 10.85 -4.11 -5.21
C THR A 51 11.03 -5.53 -5.76
N GLU A 52 12.01 -6.28 -5.28
CA GLU A 52 12.24 -7.70 -5.65
C GLU A 52 11.20 -8.64 -5.05
N SER A 53 10.56 -8.27 -3.93
CA SER A 53 9.45 -9.03 -3.35
C SER A 53 8.10 -8.81 -4.05
N ARG A 54 8.05 -8.00 -5.12
CA ARG A 54 6.80 -7.74 -5.85
C ARG A 54 6.54 -8.92 -6.78
N VAL A 55 5.51 -9.70 -6.44
CA VAL A 55 4.93 -10.66 -7.39
C VAL A 55 4.53 -9.90 -8.66
N PHE A 56 5.01 -10.35 -9.81
CA PHE A 56 4.57 -9.82 -11.09
C PHE A 56 3.08 -10.15 -11.24
N LEU A 57 2.25 -9.12 -11.34
CA LEU A 57 0.83 -9.30 -11.57
C LEU A 57 0.63 -9.60 -13.06
N ASP A 58 0.32 -10.85 -13.37
CA ASP A 58 0.00 -11.28 -14.72
C ASP A 58 -1.53 -11.39 -14.93
N PHE A 59 -1.92 -11.77 -16.15
CA PHE A 59 -3.32 -11.97 -16.49
C PHE A 59 -3.98 -13.07 -15.65
N ASN A 60 -3.24 -14.14 -15.31
CA ASN A 60 -3.77 -15.28 -14.56
C ASN A 60 -4.16 -14.90 -13.12
N ILE A 61 -3.45 -13.94 -12.52
CA ILE A 61 -3.79 -13.42 -11.19
C ILE A 61 -4.91 -12.37 -11.26
N THR A 62 -4.84 -11.47 -12.24
CA THR A 62 -5.75 -10.31 -12.32
C THR A 62 -7.14 -10.67 -12.83
N PHE A 63 -7.23 -11.62 -13.77
CA PHE A 63 -8.50 -12.02 -14.40
C PHE A 63 -9.51 -12.63 -13.40
N PRO A 64 -9.15 -13.61 -12.53
CA PRO A 64 -10.09 -14.18 -11.57
C PRO A 64 -10.65 -13.14 -10.58
N ILE A 65 -9.81 -12.19 -10.15
CA ILE A 65 -10.22 -11.10 -9.25
C ILE A 65 -11.22 -10.19 -9.96
N LYS A 66 -10.93 -9.81 -11.21
CA LYS A 66 -11.85 -8.99 -12.02
C LYS A 66 -13.18 -9.70 -12.22
N GLN A 67 -13.16 -10.97 -12.59
CA GLN A 67 -14.36 -11.77 -12.81
C GLN A 67 -15.20 -11.87 -11.54
N PHE A 68 -14.57 -12.16 -10.40
CA PHE A 68 -15.22 -12.19 -9.11
C PHE A 68 -15.90 -10.85 -8.79
N LEU A 69 -15.19 -9.72 -8.92
CA LEU A 69 -15.75 -8.41 -8.58
C LEU A 69 -16.89 -7.97 -9.50
N VAL A 70 -16.83 -8.30 -10.79
CA VAL A 70 -17.93 -8.06 -11.73
C VAL A 70 -19.17 -8.85 -11.32
N GLN A 71 -19.01 -10.13 -11.00
CA GLN A 71 -20.12 -10.98 -10.55
C GLN A 71 -20.66 -10.51 -9.19
N TYR A 72 -19.79 -10.15 -8.26
CA TYR A 72 -20.16 -9.63 -6.95
C TYR A 72 -20.97 -8.34 -7.08
N GLY A 73 -20.52 -7.41 -7.93
CA GLY A 73 -21.25 -6.18 -8.24
C GLY A 73 -22.59 -6.42 -8.92
N ALA A 74 -22.71 -7.44 -9.78
CA ALA A 74 -23.97 -7.79 -10.42
C ALA A 74 -25.00 -8.40 -9.44
N ILE A 75 -24.55 -9.16 -8.44
CA ILE A 75 -25.42 -9.84 -7.47
C ILE A 75 -25.83 -8.89 -6.33
N HIS A 76 -24.87 -8.12 -5.81
CA HIS A 76 -25.06 -7.32 -4.60
C HIS A 76 -25.16 -5.82 -4.87
N GLY A 77 -24.76 -5.38 -6.06
CA GLY A 77 -24.69 -3.97 -6.39
C GLY A 77 -26.03 -3.40 -6.81
N PHE A 78 -26.25 -2.16 -6.40
CA PHE A 78 -27.35 -1.33 -6.89
C PHE A 78 -26.79 -0.33 -7.89
N PRO A 79 -27.45 -0.12 -9.05
CA PRO A 79 -27.07 0.99 -9.91
C PRO A 79 -27.21 2.29 -9.13
N SER A 80 -26.30 3.24 -9.39
CA SER A 80 -26.41 4.58 -8.83
C SER A 80 -27.83 5.14 -9.03
N PRO A 81 -28.50 5.62 -7.97
CA PRO A 81 -29.71 6.39 -8.16
C PRO A 81 -29.33 7.62 -8.98
N LEU A 82 -29.73 7.64 -10.25
CA LEU A 82 -29.56 8.79 -11.14
C LEU A 82 -30.18 10.02 -10.45
N ARG A 83 -29.36 10.83 -9.77
CA ARG A 83 -29.54 12.24 -9.37
C ARG A 83 -28.55 12.63 -8.25
N HIS A 84 -27.33 12.97 -8.63
CA HIS A 84 -26.62 14.10 -8.04
C HIS A 84 -25.86 14.79 -9.17
N GLN A 85 -25.94 16.12 -9.22
CA GLN A 85 -25.58 16.94 -10.38
C GLN A 85 -24.11 16.86 -10.82
N ASP A 86 -23.25 16.17 -10.05
CA ASP A 86 -21.80 16.07 -10.28
C ASP A 86 -21.30 14.62 -10.54
N ASP A 87 -22.15 13.59 -10.44
CA ASP A 87 -21.77 12.19 -10.66
C ASP A 87 -22.16 11.75 -12.10
N SER A 88 -21.33 12.12 -13.08
CA SER A 88 -21.54 11.76 -14.48
C SER A 88 -21.19 10.30 -14.82
N GLY A 89 -20.78 9.50 -13.84
CA GLY A 89 -20.34 8.11 -14.01
C GLY A 89 -21.43 7.09 -13.68
N VAL A 90 -21.52 6.01 -14.46
CA VAL A 90 -22.36 4.84 -14.12
C VAL A 90 -21.66 4.07 -13.00
N PHE A 91 -22.01 4.39 -11.75
CA PHE A 91 -21.52 3.70 -10.56
C PHE A 91 -22.43 2.53 -10.17
N ILE A 92 -21.81 1.48 -9.64
CA ILE A 92 -22.50 0.37 -8.98
C ILE A 92 -22.12 0.46 -7.50
N TYR A 93 -23.11 0.60 -6.63
CA TYR A 93 -22.88 0.68 -5.21
C TYR A 93 -23.19 -0.64 -4.51
N LEU A 94 -22.22 -1.15 -3.76
CA LEU A 94 -22.38 -2.24 -2.81
C LEU A 94 -23.07 -1.74 -1.53
N PRO A 95 -23.79 -2.63 -0.81
CA PRO A 95 -24.51 -2.26 0.40
C PRO A 95 -23.60 -1.65 1.48
N THR A 96 -24.14 -0.74 2.29
CA THR A 96 -23.42 -0.05 3.39
C THR A 96 -22.86 -1.00 4.46
N GLY A 97 -23.43 -2.19 4.63
CA GLY A 97 -22.93 -3.22 5.56
C GLY A 97 -21.72 -3.99 5.04
N GLN A 98 -21.36 -3.83 3.76
CA GLN A 98 -20.20 -4.49 3.16
C GLN A 98 -18.95 -3.62 3.28
N THR A 99 -17.80 -4.26 3.40
CA THR A 99 -16.49 -3.63 3.48
C THR A 99 -15.53 -4.34 2.54
N TYR A 100 -14.41 -3.71 2.20
CA TYR A 100 -13.35 -4.38 1.43
C TYR A 100 -12.93 -5.71 2.09
N VAL A 101 -12.94 -5.78 3.42
CA VAL A 101 -12.56 -6.97 4.18
C VAL A 101 -13.60 -8.08 4.04
N SER A 102 -14.90 -7.77 4.15
CA SER A 102 -15.95 -8.79 3.99
C SER A 102 -15.96 -9.35 2.58
N VAL A 103 -15.88 -8.50 1.55
CA VAL A 103 -15.84 -8.93 0.15
C VAL A 103 -14.58 -9.75 -0.14
N TYR A 104 -13.43 -9.36 0.41
CA TYR A 104 -12.19 -10.15 0.29
C TYR A 104 -12.30 -11.52 0.96
N ASN A 105 -12.98 -11.63 2.11
CA ASN A 105 -13.19 -12.91 2.77
C ASN A 105 -14.12 -13.82 1.94
N GLU A 106 -15.12 -13.26 1.28
CA GLU A 106 -15.97 -13.99 0.33
C GLU A 106 -15.17 -14.45 -0.89
N TYR A 107 -14.34 -13.57 -1.48
CA TYR A 107 -13.41 -13.93 -2.54
C TYR A 107 -12.48 -15.07 -2.14
N LYS A 108 -11.91 -14.99 -0.94
CA LYS A 108 -11.02 -16.03 -0.41
C LYS A 108 -11.75 -17.37 -0.29
N LYS A 109 -12.99 -17.35 0.21
CA LYS A 109 -13.83 -18.55 0.26
C LYS A 109 -14.09 -19.11 -1.13
N SER A 110 -14.48 -18.29 -2.10
CA SER A 110 -14.76 -18.74 -3.47
C SER A 110 -13.51 -19.28 -4.18
N PHE A 111 -12.34 -18.68 -3.93
CA PHE A 111 -11.07 -19.14 -4.47
C PHE A 111 -10.78 -20.59 -4.05
N TYR A 112 -10.92 -20.87 -2.75
CA TYR A 112 -10.67 -22.20 -2.20
C TYR A 112 -11.77 -23.25 -2.46
N LEU A 113 -12.89 -22.87 -3.10
CA LEU A 113 -13.85 -23.85 -3.62
C LEU A 113 -13.35 -24.49 -4.93
N THR A 114 -12.43 -23.83 -5.63
CA THR A 114 -11.96 -24.21 -6.97
C THR A 114 -10.46 -24.52 -7.03
N HIS A 115 -9.72 -24.21 -5.96
CA HIS A 115 -8.27 -24.38 -5.84
C HIS A 115 -7.92 -25.13 -4.57
N ASP A 116 -6.75 -25.76 -4.57
CA ASP A 116 -6.25 -26.50 -3.40
C ASP A 116 -5.93 -25.54 -2.23
N GLN A 117 -6.05 -26.01 -0.99
CA GLN A 117 -5.71 -25.22 0.21
C GLN A 117 -4.21 -24.85 0.28
N SER A 118 -3.36 -25.61 -0.40
CA SER A 118 -1.93 -25.32 -0.54
C SER A 118 -1.65 -24.13 -1.47
N GLU A 119 -2.62 -23.75 -2.32
CA GLU A 119 -2.49 -22.57 -3.17
C GLU A 119 -2.65 -21.27 -2.38
N LYS A 120 -1.79 -20.30 -2.70
CA LYS A 120 -1.77 -19.02 -2.00
C LYS A 120 -2.66 -18.03 -2.71
N VAL A 121 -3.79 -17.71 -2.10
CA VAL A 121 -4.61 -16.56 -2.50
C VAL A 121 -3.80 -15.26 -2.41
N VAL A 122 -4.08 -14.31 -3.30
CA VAL A 122 -3.48 -12.97 -3.25
C VAL A 122 -3.73 -12.29 -1.91
N SER A 123 -2.80 -11.44 -1.47
CA SER A 123 -2.98 -10.67 -0.24
C SER A 123 -4.16 -9.69 -0.35
N TYR A 124 -4.76 -9.35 0.79
CA TYR A 124 -5.80 -8.33 0.89
C TYR A 124 -5.39 -6.98 0.25
N PHE A 125 -4.16 -6.54 0.49
CA PHE A 125 -3.66 -5.28 -0.09
C PHE A 125 -3.58 -5.34 -1.62
N THR A 126 -3.13 -6.47 -2.17
CA THR A 126 -3.09 -6.70 -3.61
C THR A 126 -4.50 -6.72 -4.20
N PHE A 127 -5.43 -7.43 -3.57
CA PHE A 127 -6.83 -7.50 -3.98
C PHE A 127 -7.47 -6.10 -4.01
N ARG A 128 -7.31 -5.33 -2.93
CA ARG A 128 -7.88 -3.96 -2.85
C ARG A 128 -7.25 -3.02 -3.86
N ARG A 129 -5.93 -3.09 -4.07
CA ARG A 129 -5.26 -2.31 -5.12
C ARG A 129 -5.84 -2.63 -6.50
N LEU A 130 -5.93 -3.91 -6.83
CA LEU A 130 -6.45 -4.40 -8.10
C LEU A 130 -7.93 -4.02 -8.31
N TRP A 131 -8.75 -4.04 -7.27
CA TRP A 131 -10.12 -3.53 -7.34
C TRP A 131 -10.13 -2.09 -7.82
N HIS A 132 -9.39 -1.20 -7.16
CA HIS A 132 -9.36 0.22 -7.51
C HIS A 132 -8.84 0.46 -8.94
N GLU A 133 -7.86 -0.31 -9.38
CA GLU A 133 -7.28 -0.20 -10.72
C GLU A 133 -8.21 -0.73 -11.81
N MET A 134 -8.88 -1.88 -11.58
CA MET A 134 -9.63 -2.59 -12.63
C MET A 134 -11.12 -2.23 -12.67
N ILE A 135 -11.73 -1.91 -11.53
CA ILE A 135 -13.18 -1.64 -11.41
C ILE A 135 -13.42 -0.42 -10.51
N PRO A 136 -12.98 0.78 -10.92
CA PRO A 136 -13.14 2.00 -10.12
C PRO A 136 -14.60 2.44 -9.92
N ASN A 137 -15.52 1.88 -10.73
CA ASN A 137 -16.94 2.20 -10.71
C ASN A 137 -17.73 1.38 -9.68
N LEU A 138 -17.13 0.32 -9.11
CA LEU A 138 -17.74 -0.47 -8.04
C LEU A 138 -17.30 0.09 -6.69
N ARG A 139 -18.24 0.69 -5.95
CA ARG A 139 -17.97 1.43 -4.70
C ARG A 139 -18.92 0.98 -3.59
N PHE A 140 -18.61 1.28 -2.34
CA PHE A 140 -19.58 1.14 -1.26
C PHE A 140 -20.51 2.35 -1.24
N GLN A 141 -21.79 2.15 -0.93
CA GLN A 141 -22.68 3.26 -0.62
C GLN A 141 -22.07 4.07 0.52
N PRO A 142 -21.98 5.41 0.42
CA PRO A 142 -21.64 6.22 1.57
C PRO A 142 -22.69 5.97 2.66
N HIS A 143 -22.25 5.97 3.93
CA HIS A 143 -23.20 6.03 5.03
C HIS A 143 -24.05 7.27 4.81
N ALA A 144 -25.36 7.10 4.65
CA ALA A 144 -26.27 8.23 4.72
C ALA A 144 -26.08 8.86 6.10
N SER A 145 -25.41 10.01 6.16
CA SER A 145 -25.55 10.89 7.31
C SER A 145 -27.00 11.36 7.27
N ASP A 146 -27.83 10.75 8.11
CA ASP A 146 -29.18 11.16 8.50
C ASP A 146 -29.88 12.11 7.52
N LEU A 147 -30.54 11.55 6.50
CA LEU A 147 -31.67 12.19 5.83
C LEU A 147 -32.95 11.48 6.27
N CYS A 148 -33.16 11.47 7.59
CA CYS A 148 -34.46 11.41 8.20
C CYS A 148 -34.58 12.68 9.05
N GLU A 149 -35.02 13.78 8.44
CA GLU A 149 -35.75 14.83 9.16
C GLU A 149 -37.20 14.39 9.35
#